data_AF-A0A6I6UCQ6-F1
#
_entry.id   AF-A0A6I6UCQ6-F1
#
_cell.length_a   1.000
_cell.length_b   1.000
_cell.length_c   1.000
_cell.angle_alpha   90.00
_cell.angle_beta   90.00
_cell.angle_gamma   90.00
#
_symmetry.space_group_name_H-M   'P 1'
#
loop_
_entity.id
_entity.type
_entity.pdbx_description
1 polymer ?
#
loop_
_entity_poly.entity_id
_entity_poly.type
_entity_poly.pdbx_seq_one_letter_code
_entity_poly.pdbx_strand_id
1 'polypeptide(L)'
;MKKERLVTKEHIVKDLKKLGVTSGITLIVHSSLKSIGRVIGGPVSVILALEEAVGTGGNIVMPTQTEHLCDPTEYESGYSNEELELIRENMPTFHPDLTPTSYMGFIPETFRKQDGVYRSPHPHTSFAAWGEDAARITKEHGLDFSMNEHSPLGKIYELGGYILLL
;
A
#
# COMPACT_ATOMS: atom_id res chain seq x y z
N MET A 1 -3.95 25.58 -20.72
CA MET A 1 -3.71 24.63 -19.60
C MET A 1 -4.58 25.04 -18.43
N LYS A 2 -5.45 24.16 -17.90
CA LYS A 2 -6.15 24.44 -16.63
C LYS A 2 -5.09 24.56 -15.54
N LYS A 3 -5.12 25.65 -14.76
CA LYS A 3 -4.21 25.85 -13.63
C LYS A 3 -4.58 24.80 -12.57
N GLU A 4 -3.73 23.79 -12.40
CA GLU A 4 -3.95 22.78 -11.36
C GLU A 4 -3.98 23.47 -9.98
N ARG A 5 -4.99 23.14 -9.19
CA ARG A 5 -5.16 23.66 -7.83
C ARG A 5 -4.00 23.17 -6.96
N LEU A 6 -3.40 24.09 -6.19
CA LEU A 6 -2.49 23.72 -5.12
C LEU A 6 -3.30 23.13 -3.96
N VAL A 7 -2.87 21.96 -3.48
CA VAL A 7 -3.53 21.21 -2.41
C VAL A 7 -2.57 21.12 -1.23
N THR A 8 -3.08 21.37 -0.02
CA THR A 8 -2.32 21.26 1.23
C THR A 8 -2.78 20.05 2.03
N LYS A 9 -2.02 19.65 3.05
CA LYS A 9 -2.43 18.62 4.01
C LYS A 9 -3.82 18.92 4.60
N GLU A 10 -4.08 20.15 5.03
CA GLU A 10 -5.33 20.55 5.69
C GLU A 10 -6.54 20.46 4.75
N HIS A 11 -6.35 20.74 3.46
CA HIS A 11 -7.39 20.50 2.45
C HIS A 11 -7.76 19.02 2.39
N ILE A 12 -6.76 18.14 2.34
CA ILE A 12 -6.95 16.69 2.26
C ILE A 12 -7.64 16.18 3.54
N VAL A 13 -7.19 16.59 4.73
CA VAL A 13 -7.84 16.22 6.00
C VAL A 13 -9.31 16.62 6.02
N LYS A 14 -9.63 17.85 5.58
CA LYS A 14 -11.00 18.35 5.51
C LYS A 14 -11.86 17.53 4.56
N ASP A 15 -11.33 17.21 3.38
CA ASP A 15 -12.05 16.45 2.36
C ASP A 15 -12.25 14.98 2.79
N LEU A 16 -11.25 14.35 3.44
CA LEU A 16 -11.36 13.01 4.04
C LEU A 16 -12.46 12.97 5.13
N LYS A 17 -12.46 13.92 6.06
CA LYS A 17 -13.49 14.02 7.11
C LYS A 17 -14.87 14.24 6.51
N LYS A 18 -14.98 15.06 5.47
CA LYS A 18 -16.25 15.29 4.74
C LYS A 18 -16.74 14.03 4.02
N LEU A 19 -15.82 13.20 3.50
CA LEU A 19 -16.14 11.93 2.85
C LEU A 19 -16.64 10.86 3.85
N GLY A 20 -16.33 11.04 5.14
CA GLY A 20 -16.76 10.13 6.22
C GLY A 20 -15.61 9.36 6.87
N VAL A 21 -14.34 9.70 6.59
CA VAL A 21 -13.21 9.15 7.33
C VAL A 21 -13.24 9.70 8.76
N THR A 22 -13.39 8.81 9.73
CA THR A 22 -13.44 9.15 11.15
C THR A 22 -12.28 8.54 11.92
N SER A 23 -11.99 9.12 13.09
CA SER A 23 -10.98 8.56 13.97
C SER A 23 -11.32 7.12 14.37
N GLY A 24 -10.31 6.26 14.44
CA GLY A 24 -10.43 4.89 14.92
C GLY A 24 -10.79 3.84 13.87
N ILE A 25 -11.02 4.23 12.61
CA ILE A 25 -11.36 3.26 11.56
C ILE A 25 -10.13 2.53 11.04
N THR A 26 -10.33 1.35 10.49
CA THR A 26 -9.33 0.68 9.65
C THR A 26 -9.60 1.02 8.19
N LEU A 27 -8.61 1.57 7.49
CA LEU A 27 -8.76 2.07 6.13
C LEU A 27 -7.71 1.46 5.20
N ILE A 28 -8.15 0.66 4.23
CA ILE A 28 -7.29 0.29 3.10
C ILE A 28 -7.38 1.36 2.00
N VAL A 29 -6.23 1.86 1.56
CA VAL A 29 -6.13 2.99 0.64
C VAL A 29 -5.50 2.56 -0.69
N HIS A 30 -6.20 2.84 -1.78
CA HIS A 30 -5.65 2.85 -3.14
C HIS A 30 -5.65 4.29 -3.63
N SER A 31 -4.51 4.75 -4.16
CA SER A 31 -4.35 6.19 -4.43
C SER A 31 -3.57 6.51 -5.69
N SER A 32 -3.95 7.61 -6.34
CA SER A 32 -3.21 8.26 -7.43
C SER A 32 -2.85 9.69 -7.03
N LEU A 33 -1.57 9.92 -6.71
CA LEU A 33 -1.08 11.26 -6.35
C LEU A 33 -1.39 12.30 -7.43
N LYS A 34 -1.33 11.91 -8.71
CA LYS A 34 -1.64 12.77 -9.85
C LYS A 34 -3.11 13.22 -9.86
N SER A 35 -4.03 12.36 -9.41
CA SER A 35 -5.47 12.65 -9.40
C SER A 35 -5.86 13.70 -8.36
N ILE A 36 -5.07 13.82 -7.28
CA ILE A 36 -5.29 14.80 -6.20
C ILE A 36 -4.95 16.23 -6.66
N GLY A 37 -4.02 16.38 -7.61
CA GLY A 37 -3.53 17.66 -8.11
C GLY A 37 -2.13 17.99 -7.59
N ARG A 38 -1.81 19.29 -7.47
CA ARG A 38 -0.47 19.72 -7.04
C ARG A 38 -0.39 19.78 -5.52
N VAL A 39 -0.10 18.63 -4.90
CA VAL A 39 0.03 18.50 -3.45
C VAL A 39 1.36 19.11 -2.99
N ILE A 40 1.28 20.13 -2.14
CA ILE A 40 2.44 20.71 -1.45
C ILE A 40 2.99 19.65 -0.50
N GLY A 41 4.25 19.26 -0.66
CA GLY A 41 4.88 18.16 0.08
C GLY A 41 4.65 16.77 -0.52
N GLY A 42 3.94 16.67 -1.65
CA GLY A 42 3.78 15.42 -2.41
C GLY A 42 3.13 14.29 -1.59
N PRO A 43 3.62 13.05 -1.70
CA PRO A 43 3.00 11.88 -1.05
C PRO A 43 3.02 11.98 0.49
N VAL A 44 4.05 12.59 1.08
CA VAL A 44 4.18 12.76 2.54
C VAL A 44 2.99 13.52 3.11
N SER A 45 2.56 14.61 2.47
CA SER A 45 1.39 15.38 2.92
C SER A 45 0.08 14.60 2.82
N VAL A 46 -0.03 13.66 1.87
CA VAL A 46 -1.20 12.78 1.76
C VAL A 46 -1.19 11.78 2.92
N ILE A 47 -0.04 11.16 3.21
CA ILE A 47 0.11 10.20 4.29
C ILE A 47 -0.21 10.85 5.65
N LEU A 48 0.40 12.00 5.94
CA LEU A 48 0.14 12.74 7.19
C LEU A 48 -1.33 13.20 7.31
N ALA A 49 -2.01 13.45 6.19
CA ALA A 49 -3.44 13.79 6.20
C ALA A 49 -4.32 12.57 6.49
N LEU A 50 -3.97 11.39 5.95
CA LEU A 50 -4.66 10.13 6.26
C LEU A 50 -4.48 9.80 7.75
N GLU A 51 -3.26 9.90 8.27
CA GLU A 51 -2.94 9.63 9.68
C GLU A 51 -3.68 10.57 10.63
N GLU A 52 -3.77 11.87 10.30
CA GLU A 52 -4.54 12.82 11.10
C GLU A 52 -6.05 12.54 11.05
N ALA A 53 -6.57 12.11 9.89
CA ALA A 53 -7.99 11.82 9.73
C ALA A 53 -8.41 10.53 10.48
N VAL A 54 -7.56 9.49 10.42
CA VAL A 54 -7.79 8.18 11.05
C VAL A 54 -7.41 8.18 12.54
N GLY A 55 -6.43 8.99 12.94
CA GLY A 55 -5.92 9.05 14.31
C GLY A 55 -5.13 7.81 14.72
N THR A 56 -4.47 7.85 15.87
CA THR A 56 -3.60 6.77 16.36
C THR A 56 -4.34 5.52 16.82
N GLY A 57 -5.65 5.62 17.11
CA GLY A 57 -6.51 4.48 17.43
C GLY A 57 -7.16 3.82 16.21
N GLY A 58 -6.77 4.24 15.00
CA GLY A 58 -7.22 3.61 13.75
C GLY A 58 -6.04 3.02 13.00
N ASN A 59 -6.30 2.54 11.78
CA ASN A 59 -5.31 1.86 10.95
C ASN A 59 -5.35 2.37 9.50
N ILE A 60 -4.18 2.51 8.89
CA ILE A 60 -4.02 2.75 7.45
C ILE A 60 -3.32 1.54 6.88
N VAL A 61 -3.84 0.99 5.80
CA VAL A 61 -3.26 -0.15 5.07
C VAL A 61 -3.14 0.21 3.60
N MET A 62 -2.02 -0.14 2.98
CA MET A 62 -1.82 0.03 1.54
C MET A 62 -1.23 -1.25 0.93
N PRO A 63 -1.68 -1.68 -0.25
CA PRO A 63 -1.01 -2.75 -0.98
C PRO A 63 0.41 -2.31 -1.37
N THR A 64 1.36 -3.21 -1.21
CA THR A 64 2.78 -3.02 -1.55
C THR A 64 3.27 -4.14 -2.45
N GLN A 65 2.48 -4.46 -3.48
CA GLN A 65 2.72 -5.58 -4.37
C GLN A 65 4.00 -5.41 -5.20
N THR A 66 4.55 -6.53 -5.66
CA THR A 66 5.92 -6.65 -6.16
C THR A 66 5.96 -7.57 -7.36
N GLU A 67 5.19 -7.23 -8.39
CA GLU A 67 5.06 -7.99 -9.65
C GLU A 67 6.41 -8.34 -10.31
N HIS A 68 7.45 -7.52 -10.12
CA HIS A 68 8.78 -7.80 -10.66
C HIS A 68 9.50 -9.00 -10.00
N LEU A 69 8.91 -9.58 -8.95
CA LEU A 69 9.36 -10.83 -8.31
C LEU A 69 8.46 -12.04 -8.65
N CYS A 70 7.42 -11.86 -9.47
CA CYS A 70 6.59 -12.98 -9.92
C CYS A 70 7.31 -13.82 -10.98
N ASP A 71 6.89 -15.08 -11.15
CA ASP A 71 7.34 -15.88 -12.27
C ASP A 71 6.81 -15.24 -13.56
N PRO A 72 7.67 -14.90 -14.53
CA PRO A 72 7.25 -14.20 -15.74
C PRO A 72 6.39 -15.07 -16.67
N THR A 73 6.15 -16.35 -16.36
CA THR A 73 5.16 -17.18 -17.06
C THR A 73 3.72 -16.95 -16.60
N GLU A 74 3.50 -16.19 -15.52
CA GLU A 74 2.15 -15.79 -15.06
C GLU A 74 1.44 -14.86 -16.07
N TYR A 75 2.18 -14.27 -17.01
CA TYR A 75 1.68 -13.41 -18.07
C TYR A 75 2.44 -13.66 -19.40
N GLU A 76 1.93 -13.12 -20.50
CA GLU A 76 2.64 -13.16 -21.79
C GLU A 76 3.91 -12.29 -21.73
N SER A 77 5.03 -12.89 -21.31
CA SER A 77 6.30 -12.18 -21.12
C SER A 77 7.20 -12.17 -22.35
N GLY A 78 7.02 -13.12 -23.27
CA GLY A 78 7.81 -13.22 -24.50
C GLY A 78 9.25 -13.75 -24.32
N TYR A 79 9.61 -14.25 -23.13
CA TYR A 79 10.92 -14.84 -22.85
C TYR A 79 11.08 -16.25 -23.43
N SER A 80 12.31 -16.61 -23.82
CA SER A 80 12.68 -17.99 -24.15
C SER A 80 12.77 -18.87 -22.89
N ASN A 81 12.79 -20.19 -23.06
CA ASN A 81 13.00 -21.11 -21.93
C ASN A 81 14.35 -20.87 -21.22
N GLU A 82 15.42 -20.57 -21.96
CA GLU A 82 16.73 -20.28 -21.36
C GLU A 82 16.70 -18.97 -20.54
N GLU A 83 15.98 -17.95 -21.02
CA GLU A 83 15.79 -16.69 -20.27
C GLU A 83 14.97 -16.91 -19.00
N LEU A 84 13.91 -17.74 -19.06
CA LEU A 84 13.10 -18.09 -17.89
C LEU A 84 13.92 -18.83 -16.81
N GLU A 85 14.78 -19.76 -17.22
CA GLU A 85 15.71 -20.44 -16.31
C GLU A 85 16.68 -19.44 -15.68
N LEU A 86 17.30 -18.57 -16.49
CA LEU A 86 18.21 -17.54 -16.01
C LEU A 86 17.54 -16.60 -14.99
N ILE A 87 16.29 -16.18 -15.25
CA ILE A 87 15.53 -15.33 -14.33
C ILE A 87 15.32 -16.05 -13.00
N ARG A 88 14.85 -17.31 -13.01
CA ARG A 88 14.58 -18.08 -11.79
C ARG A 88 15.84 -18.31 -10.96
N GLU A 89 16.98 -18.57 -11.61
CA GLU A 89 18.27 -18.78 -10.92
C GLU A 89 18.84 -17.51 -10.29
N ASN A 90 18.48 -16.32 -10.80
CA ASN A 90 19.06 -15.04 -10.40
C ASN A 90 18.08 -14.10 -9.68
N MET A 91 16.82 -14.48 -9.51
CA MET A 91 15.81 -13.62 -8.90
C MET A 91 16.14 -13.36 -7.42
N PRO A 92 16.25 -12.09 -6.99
CA PRO A 92 16.53 -11.78 -5.60
C PRO A 92 15.35 -12.16 -4.71
N THR A 93 15.65 -12.53 -3.46
CA THR A 93 14.61 -12.77 -2.46
C THR A 93 13.92 -11.47 -2.06
N PHE A 94 12.65 -11.57 -1.66
CA PHE A 94 11.91 -10.45 -1.10
C PHE A 94 12.55 -9.95 0.20
N HIS A 95 12.77 -8.64 0.28
CA HIS A 95 13.25 -7.94 1.46
C HIS A 95 12.27 -6.79 1.77
N PRO A 96 11.54 -6.82 2.89
CA PRO A 96 10.47 -5.85 3.16
C PRO A 96 10.90 -4.38 3.03
N ASP A 97 12.14 -4.08 3.44
CA ASP A 97 12.71 -2.74 3.41
C ASP A 97 13.29 -2.34 2.06
N LEU A 98 13.88 -3.29 1.32
CA LEU A 98 14.66 -3.04 0.12
C LEU A 98 13.82 -3.18 -1.15
N THR A 99 12.97 -4.20 -1.24
CA THR A 99 12.17 -4.48 -2.44
C THR A 99 11.15 -3.35 -2.66
N PRO A 100 11.23 -2.59 -3.76
CA PRO A 100 10.27 -1.52 -4.06
C PRO A 100 8.90 -2.11 -4.41
N THR A 101 7.86 -1.28 -4.48
CA THR A 101 6.56 -1.71 -5.02
C THR A 101 6.55 -1.65 -6.55
N SER A 102 5.71 -2.50 -7.17
CA SER A 102 5.37 -2.44 -8.60
C SER A 102 4.00 -1.80 -8.77
N TYR A 103 3.92 -0.71 -9.56
CA TYR A 103 2.65 -0.08 -9.98
C TYR A 103 1.70 0.41 -8.87
N MET A 104 2.11 0.36 -7.59
CA MET A 104 1.29 0.83 -6.46
C MET A 104 1.25 2.37 -6.34
N GLY A 105 2.27 3.04 -6.89
CA GLY A 105 2.38 4.50 -6.91
C GLY A 105 3.24 5.09 -5.79
N PHE A 106 3.50 6.40 -5.87
CA PHE A 106 4.40 7.09 -4.95
C PHE A 106 3.93 7.13 -3.49
N ILE A 107 2.62 7.10 -3.26
CA ILE A 107 2.06 7.15 -1.90
C ILE A 107 2.37 5.83 -1.15
N PRO A 108 1.99 4.63 -1.65
CA PRO A 108 2.40 3.37 -1.02
C PRO A 108 3.92 3.18 -0.93
N GLU A 109 4.68 3.60 -1.95
CA GLU A 109 6.15 3.50 -1.94
C GLU A 109 6.79 4.37 -0.86
N THR A 110 6.25 5.55 -0.61
CA THR A 110 6.70 6.43 0.49
C THR A 110 6.24 5.89 1.84
N PHE A 111 4.98 5.45 1.93
CA PHE A 111 4.35 4.97 3.15
C PHE A 111 5.08 3.75 3.72
N ARG A 112 5.43 2.75 2.90
CA ARG A 112 6.07 1.51 3.37
C ARG A 112 7.42 1.70 4.08
N LYS A 113 8.07 2.86 3.89
CA LYS A 113 9.39 3.19 4.46
C LYS A 113 9.31 4.08 5.69
N GLN A 114 8.13 4.52 6.07
CA GLN A 114 7.94 5.41 7.21
C GLN A 114 8.11 4.65 8.54
N ASP A 115 8.66 5.34 9.54
CA ASP A 115 8.76 4.81 10.90
C ASP A 115 7.38 4.46 11.48
N GLY A 116 7.29 3.29 12.11
CA GLY A 116 6.04 2.76 12.65
C GLY A 116 5.14 2.06 11.61
N VAL A 117 5.58 1.98 10.35
CA VAL A 117 4.92 1.18 9.32
C VAL A 117 5.50 -0.23 9.31
N TYR A 118 4.61 -1.23 9.33
CA TYR A 118 4.96 -2.63 9.19
C TYR A 118 4.61 -3.10 7.78
N ARG A 119 5.39 -4.03 7.22
CA ARG A 119 5.10 -4.67 5.92
C ARG A 119 5.00 -6.18 6.08
N SER A 120 3.96 -6.77 5.52
CA SER A 120 3.76 -8.22 5.58
C SER A 120 4.78 -8.97 4.72
N PRO A 121 5.12 -10.23 5.08
CA PRO A 121 6.28 -10.92 4.53
C PRO A 121 6.08 -11.55 3.14
N HIS A 122 4.90 -11.42 2.52
CA HIS A 122 4.60 -12.11 1.27
C HIS A 122 5.40 -11.53 0.08
N PRO A 123 6.12 -12.35 -0.71
CA PRO A 123 7.04 -11.88 -1.73
C PRO A 123 6.40 -11.17 -2.93
N HIS A 124 5.14 -11.47 -3.27
CA HIS A 124 4.43 -10.86 -4.41
C HIS A 124 3.33 -9.86 -4.01
N THR A 125 2.56 -10.18 -2.95
CA THR A 125 1.31 -9.48 -2.61
C THR A 125 1.34 -8.79 -1.25
N SER A 126 2.51 -8.46 -0.70
CA SER A 126 2.62 -7.79 0.60
C SER A 126 1.76 -6.52 0.74
N PHE A 127 1.46 -6.18 1.99
CA PHE A 127 0.76 -4.95 2.39
C PHE A 127 1.59 -4.23 3.45
N ALA A 128 1.57 -2.91 3.42
CA ALA A 128 2.07 -2.05 4.49
C ALA A 128 0.93 -1.55 5.37
N ALA A 129 1.15 -1.44 6.68
CA ALA A 129 0.16 -0.92 7.62
C ALA A 129 0.78 -0.01 8.69
N TRP A 130 0.01 0.97 9.13
CA TRP A 130 0.30 1.91 10.22
C TRP A 130 -0.91 2.01 11.14
N GLY A 131 -0.68 2.24 12.44
CA GLY A 131 -1.75 2.40 13.44
C GLY A 131 -1.78 1.32 14.51
N GLU A 132 -2.87 1.28 15.27
CA GLU A 132 -3.06 0.46 16.47
C GLU A 132 -2.83 -1.05 16.23
N ASP A 133 -3.38 -1.58 15.14
CA ASP A 133 -3.32 -2.99 14.73
C ASP A 133 -2.27 -3.27 13.64
N ALA A 134 -1.44 -2.30 13.26
CA ALA A 134 -0.53 -2.42 12.11
C ALA A 134 0.32 -3.70 12.12
N ALA A 135 0.89 -4.01 13.29
CA ALA A 135 1.64 -5.23 13.50
C ALA A 135 0.75 -6.47 13.34
N ARG A 136 -0.46 -6.48 13.90
CA ARG A 136 -1.40 -7.62 13.80
C ARG A 136 -1.82 -7.89 12.35
N ILE A 137 -2.18 -6.83 11.62
CA ILE A 137 -2.59 -6.87 10.21
C ILE A 137 -1.49 -7.51 9.36
N THR A 138 -0.23 -7.15 9.60
CA THR A 138 0.89 -7.53 8.72
C THR A 138 1.71 -8.74 9.17
N LYS A 139 1.58 -9.17 10.45
CA LYS A 139 2.44 -10.21 11.05
C LYS A 139 2.54 -11.50 10.25
N GLU A 140 1.40 -12.03 9.85
CA GLU A 140 1.29 -13.30 9.13
C GLU A 140 0.65 -13.05 7.77
N HIS A 141 1.25 -13.64 6.74
CA HIS A 141 0.77 -13.58 5.37
C HIS A 141 1.28 -14.83 4.64
N GLY A 142 0.43 -15.87 4.61
CA GLY A 142 0.78 -17.17 4.03
C GLY A 142 1.05 -17.07 2.53
N LEU A 143 1.96 -17.92 2.03
CA LEU A 143 2.36 -17.95 0.62
C LEU A 143 1.23 -18.44 -0.29
N ASP A 144 0.54 -19.49 0.15
CA ASP A 144 -0.61 -20.05 -0.58
C ASP A 144 -1.86 -19.23 -0.30
N PHE A 145 -2.67 -19.01 -1.35
CA PHE A 145 -3.92 -18.25 -1.26
C PHE A 145 -3.75 -16.90 -0.56
N SER A 146 -2.79 -16.10 -1.02
CA SER A 146 -2.32 -14.89 -0.35
C SER A 146 -3.38 -13.81 -0.06
N MET A 147 -4.60 -13.94 -0.58
CA MET A 147 -5.72 -13.03 -0.34
C MET A 147 -6.91 -13.72 0.35
N ASN A 148 -6.64 -14.60 1.32
CA ASN A 148 -7.65 -15.35 2.09
C ASN A 148 -8.01 -14.70 3.44
N GLU A 149 -8.79 -15.40 4.28
CA GLU A 149 -9.18 -14.95 5.62
C GLU A 149 -8.01 -14.73 6.60
N HIS A 150 -6.85 -15.35 6.36
CA HIS A 150 -5.66 -15.21 7.20
C HIS A 150 -4.69 -14.13 6.67
N SER A 151 -4.94 -13.59 5.48
CA SER A 151 -4.17 -12.50 4.88
C SER A 151 -4.45 -11.14 5.56
N PRO A 152 -3.66 -10.09 5.26
CA PRO A 152 -4.00 -8.73 5.64
C PRO A 152 -5.43 -8.31 5.24
N LEU A 153 -5.95 -8.77 4.10
CA LEU A 153 -7.33 -8.47 3.68
C LEU A 153 -8.36 -9.10 4.62
N GLY A 154 -8.15 -10.35 5.04
CA GLY A 154 -9.01 -11.01 6.03
C GLY A 154 -9.03 -10.26 7.37
N LYS A 155 -7.87 -9.79 7.82
CA LYS A 155 -7.76 -9.00 9.07
C LYS A 155 -8.39 -7.61 8.96
N ILE A 156 -8.32 -6.97 7.79
CA ILE A 156 -9.06 -5.73 7.51
C ILE A 156 -10.57 -6.01 7.59
N TYR A 157 -11.03 -7.13 7.05
CA TYR A 157 -12.44 -7.53 7.12
C TYR A 157 -12.90 -7.76 8.57
N GLU A 158 -12.12 -8.49 9.38
CA GLU A 158 -12.40 -8.69 10.82
C GLU A 158 -12.52 -7.38 11.61
N LEU A 159 -11.76 -6.36 11.21
CA LEU A 159 -11.77 -5.02 11.81
C LEU A 159 -12.94 -4.14 11.35
N GLY A 160 -13.83 -4.63 10.48
CA GLY A 160 -14.87 -3.81 9.87
C GLY A 160 -14.29 -2.69 9.01
N GLY A 161 -13.17 -2.95 8.32
CA GLY A 161 -12.42 -1.95 7.59
C GLY A 161 -13.15 -1.36 6.38
N TYR A 162 -12.70 -0.18 5.98
CA TYR A 162 -13.22 0.60 4.86
C TYR A 162 -12.20 0.68 3.73
N ILE A 163 -12.70 0.87 2.50
CA ILE A 163 -11.85 1.07 1.31
C ILE A 163 -11.95 2.52 0.88
N LEU A 164 -10.80 3.18 0.74
CA LEU A 164 -10.68 4.50 0.12
C LEU A 164 -10.01 4.37 -1.25
N LEU A 165 -10.73 4.82 -2.29
CA LEU A 165 -10.19 5.00 -3.65
C LEU A 165 -9.96 6.50 -3.88
N LEU A 166 -8.69 6.91 -3.96
CA LEU A 166 -8.25 8.30 -3.92
C LEU A 166 -7.55 8.78 -5.21
#